data_AF-A0A1G9D7X7-F1
#
_entry.id   AF-A0A1G9D7X7-F1
#
_cell.length_a   1.000
_cell.length_b   1.000
_cell.length_c   1.000
_cell.angle_alpha   90.00
_cell.angle_beta   90.00
_cell.angle_gamma   90.00
#
_symmetry.space_group_name_H-M   'P 1'
#
loop_
_entity.id
_entity.type
_entity.pdbx_description
1 polymer ?
#
loop_
_entity_poly.entity_id
_entity_poly.type
_entity_poly.pdbx_seq_one_letter_code
_entity_poly.pdbx_strand_id
1 'polypeptide(L)'
;MPIRTLALLPAAIGLLGLAACSLGTPTVTAADVADAAEDALESEIGSRPEIDCGEDDSIAVEEGATVDCLLNDPATGSEFDATVTFTGVDGGEWNADVEVASEPNGGEPTEPAETESSAPPADGTSLQIEASRLAEATADALEAQMGSRPEIDCGAADLNITIYVDRQTYCSLIDPATGDEYEVTISVTKIEGDQFEFDIEVAETPGA
;
A
#
# COMPACT_ATOMS: atom_id res chain seq x y z
N MET A 1 -27.90 69.02 41.14
CA MET A 1 -28.43 67.96 40.26
C MET A 1 -29.18 66.96 41.14
N PRO A 2 -30.51 66.79 41.00
CA PRO A 2 -31.28 65.82 41.77
C PRO A 2 -31.31 64.48 41.04
N ILE A 3 -31.00 63.37 41.71
CA ILE A 3 -31.35 62.03 41.21
C ILE A 3 -32.24 61.38 42.26
N ARG A 4 -33.50 61.20 41.84
CA ARG A 4 -34.62 60.63 42.58
C ARG A 4 -34.55 59.10 42.57
N THR A 5 -34.98 58.51 43.68
CA THR A 5 -35.76 57.25 43.81
C THR A 5 -35.38 56.03 42.96
N LEU A 6 -35.13 54.89 43.61
CA LEU A 6 -36.17 53.87 43.85
C LEU A 6 -35.67 52.79 44.83
N ALA A 7 -36.56 52.39 45.72
CA ALA A 7 -36.43 51.24 46.60
C ALA A 7 -37.10 49.99 45.97
N LEU A 8 -36.85 48.83 46.61
CA LEU A 8 -37.69 47.62 46.66
C LEU A 8 -37.66 46.63 45.47
N LEU A 9 -37.06 45.44 45.67
CA LEU A 9 -37.73 44.14 45.99
C LEU A 9 -36.76 42.94 45.78
N PRO A 10 -36.66 41.97 46.71
CA PRO A 10 -36.02 40.68 46.44
C PRO A 10 -37.04 39.72 45.81
N ALA A 11 -36.91 39.42 44.52
CA ALA A 11 -37.69 38.40 43.85
C ALA A 11 -36.98 37.05 43.96
N ALA A 12 -37.41 36.24 44.93
CA ALA A 12 -37.18 34.80 44.92
C ALA A 12 -38.04 34.19 43.79
N ILE A 13 -37.39 33.80 42.69
CA ILE A 13 -37.99 33.02 41.60
C ILE A 13 -37.40 31.62 41.70
N GLY A 14 -38.25 30.68 42.14
CA GLY A 14 -38.06 29.26 41.89
C GLY A 14 -38.57 28.88 40.50
N LEU A 15 -38.24 27.65 40.11
CA LEU A 15 -38.54 26.92 38.86
C LEU A 15 -37.48 27.10 37.77
N LEU A 16 -36.66 26.06 37.58
CA LEU A 16 -36.87 25.09 36.49
C LEU A 16 -35.94 23.90 36.70
N GLY A 17 -36.52 22.70 36.74
CA GLY A 17 -35.78 21.46 36.82
C GLY A 17 -34.89 21.31 35.58
N LEU A 18 -33.58 21.22 35.80
CA LEU A 18 -32.70 20.60 34.83
C LEU A 18 -32.78 19.09 35.08
N ALA A 19 -33.83 18.47 34.56
CA ALA A 19 -33.70 17.12 34.04
C ALA A 19 -32.85 17.24 32.75
N ALA A 20 -31.57 17.55 32.92
CA ALA A 20 -30.61 17.43 31.83
C ALA A 20 -30.44 15.93 31.62
N CYS A 21 -30.89 15.54 30.43
CA CYS A 21 -30.96 14.23 29.85
C CYS A 21 -29.79 13.32 30.24
N SER A 22 -30.13 12.04 30.39
CA SER A 22 -29.22 10.89 30.35
C SER A 22 -27.94 11.21 29.60
N LEU A 23 -26.87 11.44 30.36
CA LEU A 23 -25.49 11.52 29.88
C LEU A 23 -25.06 10.11 29.46
N GLY A 24 -25.68 9.58 28.41
CA GLY A 24 -25.18 8.42 27.70
C GLY A 24 -24.16 8.90 26.69
N THR A 25 -23.04 8.21 26.58
CA THR A 25 -22.15 8.36 25.43
C THR A 25 -22.97 8.09 24.16
N PRO A 26 -22.90 8.97 23.15
CA PRO A 26 -23.52 8.68 21.87
C PRO A 26 -22.93 7.39 21.31
N THR A 27 -23.77 6.57 20.70
CA THR A 27 -23.35 5.32 20.08
C THR A 27 -23.76 5.30 18.62
N VAL A 28 -22.94 4.72 17.77
CA VAL A 28 -23.17 4.54 16.33
C VAL A 28 -23.07 3.06 15.97
N THR A 29 -23.59 2.66 14.82
CA THR A 29 -23.37 1.30 14.30
C THR A 29 -22.09 1.26 13.47
N ALA A 30 -21.50 0.07 13.31
CA ALA A 30 -20.39 -0.17 12.40
C ALA A 30 -20.74 0.24 10.96
N ALA A 31 -22.00 0.02 10.53
CA ALA A 31 -22.49 0.46 9.23
C ALA A 31 -22.48 2.00 9.09
N ASP A 32 -22.88 2.74 10.13
CA ASP A 32 -22.82 4.21 10.10
C ASP A 32 -21.36 4.72 10.02
N VAL A 33 -20.43 4.01 10.67
CA VAL A 33 -18.98 4.32 10.62
C VAL A 33 -18.42 4.04 9.22
N ALA A 34 -18.77 2.90 8.63
CA ALA A 34 -18.38 2.54 7.28
C ALA A 34 -18.88 3.56 6.26
N ASP A 35 -20.18 3.89 6.27
CA ASP A 35 -20.77 4.88 5.36
C ASP A 35 -20.07 6.25 5.47
N ALA A 36 -19.78 6.71 6.70
CA ALA A 36 -19.08 7.96 6.91
C ALA A 36 -17.63 7.93 6.37
N ALA A 37 -16.94 6.80 6.53
CA ALA A 37 -15.59 6.62 6.03
C ALA A 37 -15.56 6.54 4.49
N GLU A 38 -16.54 5.87 3.87
CA GLU A 38 -16.71 5.81 2.42
C GLU A 38 -16.93 7.21 1.82
N ASP A 39 -17.80 8.00 2.43
CA ASP A 39 -18.11 9.37 1.99
C ASP A 39 -16.91 10.32 2.16
N ALA A 40 -16.11 10.14 3.22
CA ALA A 40 -14.89 10.89 3.45
C ALA A 40 -13.84 10.58 2.37
N LEU A 41 -13.62 9.30 2.07
CA LEU A 41 -12.69 8.88 1.02
C LEU A 41 -13.18 9.27 -0.37
N GLU A 42 -14.47 9.16 -0.68
CA GLU A 42 -15.02 9.65 -1.95
C GLU A 42 -14.73 11.14 -2.15
N SER A 43 -14.85 11.93 -1.07
CA SER A 43 -14.57 13.37 -1.10
C SER A 43 -13.08 13.67 -1.29
N GLU A 44 -12.19 12.83 -0.76
CA GLU A 44 -10.74 13.02 -0.83
C GLU A 44 -10.12 12.52 -2.14
N ILE A 45 -10.46 11.30 -2.56
CA ILE A 45 -9.85 10.62 -3.72
C ILE A 45 -10.76 10.58 -4.95
N GLY A 46 -12.01 11.03 -4.84
CA GLY A 46 -12.96 11.13 -5.95
C GLY A 46 -13.59 9.81 -6.39
N SER A 47 -13.38 8.73 -5.63
CA SER A 47 -13.98 7.41 -5.84
C SER A 47 -14.42 6.85 -4.50
N ARG A 48 -15.63 6.26 -4.43
CA ARG A 48 -16.19 5.66 -3.22
C ARG A 48 -15.75 4.20 -3.11
N PRO A 49 -14.84 3.84 -2.17
CA PRO A 49 -14.51 2.44 -1.92
C PRO A 49 -15.65 1.75 -1.14
N GLU A 50 -15.55 0.44 -0.96
CA GLU A 50 -16.41 -0.32 -0.06
C GLU A 50 -15.66 -0.52 1.26
N ILE A 51 -16.26 -0.15 2.40
CA ILE A 51 -15.64 -0.31 3.72
C ILE A 51 -16.47 -1.24 4.60
N ASP A 52 -15.83 -2.23 5.21
CA ASP A 52 -16.42 -3.12 6.21
C ASP A 52 -15.80 -2.85 7.58
N CYS A 53 -16.56 -2.23 8.48
CA CYS A 53 -16.17 -1.98 9.88
C CYS A 53 -16.73 -3.04 10.86
N GLY A 54 -17.17 -4.19 10.35
CA GLY A 54 -17.77 -5.26 11.14
C GLY A 54 -19.29 -5.13 11.34
N GLU A 55 -19.82 -5.95 12.25
CA GLU A 55 -21.27 -6.10 12.49
C GLU A 55 -21.73 -5.44 13.82
N ASP A 56 -20.89 -4.60 14.43
CA ASP A 56 -21.19 -4.03 15.75
C ASP A 56 -22.32 -2.99 15.69
N ASP A 57 -23.45 -3.30 16.32
CA ASP A 57 -24.63 -2.42 16.36
C ASP A 57 -24.51 -1.27 17.38
N SER A 58 -23.44 -1.22 18.17
CA SER A 58 -23.26 -0.20 19.22
C SER A 58 -21.80 0.05 19.55
N ILE A 59 -21.22 1.05 18.88
CA ILE A 59 -19.87 1.55 19.09
C ILE A 59 -20.00 2.88 19.85
N ALA A 60 -19.34 2.99 21.00
CA ALA A 60 -19.31 4.24 21.76
C ALA A 60 -18.45 5.27 21.03
N VAL A 61 -19.04 6.44 20.75
CA VAL A 61 -18.33 7.55 20.13
C VAL A 61 -17.66 8.35 21.24
N GLU A 62 -16.41 8.03 21.48
CA GLU A 62 -15.54 8.68 22.45
C GLU A 62 -14.28 9.19 21.75
N GLU A 63 -13.79 10.37 22.12
CA GLU A 63 -12.57 10.92 21.54
C GLU A 63 -11.39 9.96 21.75
N GLY A 64 -10.72 9.60 20.66
CA GLY A 64 -9.62 8.63 20.62
C GLY A 64 -10.05 7.17 20.55
N ALA A 65 -11.36 6.86 20.54
CA ALA A 65 -11.82 5.50 20.24
C ALA A 65 -11.56 5.18 18.76
N THR A 66 -11.16 3.94 18.50
CA THR A 66 -10.78 3.46 17.17
C THR A 66 -11.66 2.30 16.75
N VAL A 67 -11.97 2.23 15.47
CA VAL A 67 -12.65 1.11 14.83
C VAL A 67 -11.77 0.61 13.70
N ASP A 68 -11.40 -0.67 13.76
CA ASP A 68 -10.67 -1.34 12.69
C ASP A 68 -11.67 -1.75 11.61
N CYS A 69 -11.39 -1.35 10.37
CA CYS A 69 -12.21 -1.58 9.21
C CYS A 69 -11.35 -2.18 8.09
N LEU A 70 -12.00 -2.81 7.12
CA LEU A 70 -11.39 -3.32 5.90
C LEU A 70 -11.91 -2.51 4.73
N LEU A 71 -11.01 -1.87 3.99
CA LEU A 71 -11.33 -1.18 2.75
C LEU A 71 -11.14 -2.15 1.58
N ASN A 72 -12.15 -2.27 0.72
CA ASN A 72 -12.08 -2.98 -0.54
C ASN A 72 -12.16 -1.97 -1.70
N ASP A 73 -11.12 -1.94 -2.52
CA ASP A 73 -11.11 -1.13 -3.74
C ASP A 73 -11.77 -1.89 -4.90
N PRO A 74 -12.98 -1.51 -5.35
CA PRO A 74 -13.67 -2.21 -6.42
C PRO A 74 -12.98 -2.07 -7.79
N ALA A 75 -12.08 -1.11 -7.96
CA ALA A 75 -11.37 -0.90 -9.22
C ALA A 75 -10.21 -1.90 -9.40
N THR A 76 -9.50 -2.21 -8.32
CA THR A 76 -8.34 -3.11 -8.33
C THR A 76 -8.63 -4.48 -7.73
N GLY A 77 -9.67 -4.61 -6.90
CA GLY A 77 -9.95 -5.79 -6.08
C GLY A 77 -9.00 -5.95 -4.90
N SER A 78 -8.26 -4.89 -4.54
CA SER A 78 -7.31 -4.91 -3.43
C SER A 78 -8.01 -4.58 -2.12
N GLU A 79 -7.63 -5.28 -1.06
CA GLU A 79 -8.11 -5.04 0.30
C GLU A 79 -7.05 -4.28 1.09
N PHE A 80 -7.42 -3.31 1.94
CA PHE A 80 -6.50 -2.55 2.78
C PHE A 80 -7.04 -2.47 4.20
N ASP A 81 -6.18 -2.59 5.20
CA ASP A 81 -6.56 -2.26 6.57
C ASP A 81 -6.84 -0.77 6.67
N ALA A 82 -7.95 -0.41 7.31
CA ALA A 82 -8.33 0.97 7.59
C ALA A 82 -8.64 1.12 9.07
N THR A 83 -8.21 2.22 9.69
CA THR A 83 -8.52 2.54 11.08
C THR A 83 -9.28 3.86 11.11
N VAL A 84 -10.49 3.83 11.67
CA VAL A 84 -11.30 5.02 11.89
C VAL A 84 -11.13 5.47 13.33
N THR A 85 -10.61 6.68 13.53
CA THR A 85 -10.37 7.25 14.87
C THR A 85 -11.34 8.40 15.13
N PHE A 86 -12.18 8.28 16.15
CA PHE A 86 -13.09 9.35 16.55
C PHE A 86 -12.32 10.52 17.15
N THR A 87 -12.48 11.72 16.59
CA THR A 87 -11.78 12.93 17.03
C THR A 87 -12.60 13.85 17.92
N GLY A 88 -13.90 13.57 18.06
CA GLY A 88 -14.73 14.30 19.01
C GLY A 88 -16.22 14.22 18.70
N VAL A 89 -17.00 14.71 19.66
CA VAL A 89 -18.45 14.86 19.54
C VAL A 89 -18.81 16.30 19.85
N ASP A 90 -19.43 16.97 18.90
CA ASP A 90 -19.90 18.35 19.01
C ASP A 90 -21.40 18.42 18.73
N GLY A 91 -22.19 18.82 19.72
CA GLY A 91 -23.62 19.07 19.52
C GLY A 91 -24.49 17.85 19.16
N GLY A 92 -23.95 16.63 19.29
CA GLY A 92 -24.61 15.38 18.87
C GLY A 92 -24.17 14.88 17.50
N GLU A 93 -23.31 15.64 16.82
CA GLU A 93 -22.56 15.22 15.64
C GLU A 93 -21.18 14.74 16.09
N TRP A 94 -20.57 13.83 15.34
CA TRP A 94 -19.27 13.27 15.65
C TRP A 94 -18.33 13.43 14.46
N ASN A 95 -17.04 13.50 14.74
CA ASN A 95 -15.98 13.60 13.75
C ASN A 95 -15.07 12.38 13.89
N ALA A 96 -14.54 11.92 12.76
CA ALA A 96 -13.54 10.87 12.73
C ALA A 96 -12.51 11.14 11.63
N ASP A 97 -11.29 10.69 11.86
CA ASP A 97 -10.25 10.58 10.86
C ASP A 97 -10.18 9.13 10.38
N VAL A 98 -9.94 8.94 9.08
CA VAL A 98 -9.79 7.62 8.46
C VAL A 98 -8.35 7.49 8.00
N GLU A 99 -7.65 6.50 8.55
CA GLU A 99 -6.28 6.16 8.13
C GLU A 99 -6.32 4.83 7.38
N VAL A 100 -5.90 4.82 6.12
CA VAL A 100 -5.82 3.60 5.30
C VAL A 100 -4.37 3.14 5.23
N ALA A 101 -4.14 1.83 5.36
CA ALA A 101 -2.82 1.23 5.20
C ALA A 101 -2.25 1.53 3.82
N SER A 102 -0.94 1.75 3.78
CA SER A 102 -0.24 2.05 2.51
C SER A 102 -0.07 0.82 1.61
N GLU A 103 -0.25 -0.38 2.16
CA GLU A 103 -0.06 -1.65 1.47
C GLU A 103 -1.34 -2.49 1.55
N PRO A 104 -1.69 -3.23 0.48
CA PRO A 104 -2.88 -4.08 0.47
C PRO A 104 -2.65 -5.39 1.26
N ASN A 105 -3.72 -5.85 1.91
CA ASN A 105 -3.82 -7.14 2.56
C ASN A 105 -3.68 -8.27 1.52
N GLY A 106 -2.80 -9.24 1.82
CA GLY A 106 -2.56 -10.38 0.93
C GLY A 106 -1.72 -10.06 -0.30
N GLY A 107 -1.26 -8.81 -0.47
CA GLY A 107 -0.13 -8.54 -1.35
C GLY A 107 1.13 -9.15 -0.73
N GLU A 108 1.77 -10.10 -1.42
CA GLU A 108 3.23 -10.13 -1.36
C GLU A 108 3.69 -8.71 -1.70
N PRO A 109 4.51 -8.06 -0.85
CA PRO A 109 4.80 -6.64 -0.94
C PRO A 109 5.22 -6.34 -2.37
N THR A 110 4.30 -5.75 -3.13
CA THR A 110 4.60 -5.27 -4.46
C THR A 110 5.16 -3.89 -4.17
N GLU A 111 6.47 -3.87 -3.93
CA GLU A 111 7.25 -2.68 -3.57
C GLU A 111 6.72 -1.48 -4.37
N PRO A 112 6.30 -0.39 -3.69
CA PRO A 112 5.80 0.78 -4.37
C PRO A 112 6.89 1.29 -5.31
N ALA A 113 6.44 1.79 -6.47
CA ALA A 113 7.27 2.54 -7.38
C ALA A 113 7.80 3.81 -6.68
N GLU A 114 8.95 3.69 -6.02
CA GLU A 114 9.72 4.84 -5.56
C GLU A 114 10.96 5.03 -6.44
N THR A 115 10.92 6.15 -7.15
CA THR A 115 12.09 6.72 -7.81
C THR A 115 13.02 7.27 -6.72
N GLU A 116 13.85 6.43 -6.11
CA GLU A 116 15.00 6.91 -5.34
C GLU A 116 16.26 6.09 -5.66
N SER A 117 16.99 6.64 -6.64
CA SER A 117 18.42 6.91 -6.55
C SER A 117 19.10 6.42 -5.25
N SER A 118 19.32 5.11 -5.14
CA SER A 118 20.42 4.58 -4.38
C SER A 118 21.59 4.50 -5.35
N ALA A 119 22.43 5.54 -5.33
CA ALA A 119 23.76 5.43 -5.91
C ALA A 119 24.41 4.13 -5.38
N PRO A 120 25.04 3.32 -6.24
CA PRO A 120 25.60 2.04 -5.82
C PRO A 120 26.61 2.25 -4.68
N PRO A 121 26.76 1.29 -3.76
CA PRO A 121 27.97 1.24 -2.96
C PRO A 121 29.16 1.26 -3.93
N ALA A 122 30.03 2.26 -3.81
CA ALA A 122 31.23 2.42 -4.63
C ALA A 122 32.31 1.38 -4.28
N ASP A 123 31.88 0.16 -3.94
CA ASP A 123 32.72 -0.93 -3.47
C ASP A 123 32.95 -1.99 -4.57
N GLY A 124 32.39 -1.81 -5.77
CA GLY A 124 32.68 -2.65 -6.94
C GLY A 124 32.06 -4.05 -6.90
N THR A 125 31.12 -4.30 -5.97
CA THR A 125 30.45 -5.60 -5.80
C THR A 125 29.03 -5.64 -6.34
N SER A 126 28.55 -4.53 -6.92
CA SER A 126 27.22 -4.38 -7.50
C SER A 126 27.27 -3.56 -8.79
N LEU A 127 26.46 -3.91 -9.79
CA LEU A 127 26.37 -3.19 -11.05
C LEU A 127 24.90 -3.03 -11.46
N GLN A 128 24.48 -1.81 -11.81
CA GLN A 128 23.19 -1.62 -12.50
C GLN A 128 23.37 -1.88 -13.99
N ILE A 129 22.55 -2.78 -14.53
CA ILE A 129 22.46 -3.06 -15.96
C ILE A 129 20.99 -3.08 -16.38
N GLU A 130 20.73 -2.74 -17.62
CA GLU A 130 19.40 -2.93 -18.21
C GLU A 130 19.12 -4.43 -18.36
N ALA A 131 17.88 -4.85 -18.08
CA ALA A 131 17.45 -6.23 -18.25
C ALA A 131 17.69 -6.73 -19.69
N SER A 132 17.51 -5.85 -20.68
CA SER A 132 17.84 -6.09 -22.09
C SER A 132 19.32 -6.44 -22.30
N ARG A 133 20.24 -5.72 -21.65
CA ARG A 133 21.68 -6.02 -21.72
C ARG A 133 22.01 -7.38 -21.10
N LEU A 134 21.34 -7.76 -20.01
CA LEU A 134 21.51 -9.09 -19.41
C LEU A 134 20.98 -10.19 -20.33
N ALA A 135 19.80 -9.99 -20.92
CA ALA A 135 19.21 -10.91 -21.88
C ALA A 135 20.11 -11.11 -23.11
N GLU A 136 20.66 -10.03 -23.67
CA GLU A 136 21.59 -10.09 -24.79
C GLU A 136 22.86 -10.88 -24.45
N ALA A 137 23.49 -10.58 -23.30
CA ALA A 137 24.68 -11.29 -22.85
C ALA A 137 24.43 -12.79 -22.63
N THR A 138 23.26 -13.13 -22.08
CA THR A 138 22.84 -14.51 -21.84
C THR A 138 22.58 -15.24 -23.15
N ALA A 139 21.90 -14.58 -24.10
CA ALA A 139 21.67 -15.11 -25.43
C ALA A 139 22.98 -15.37 -26.19
N ASP A 140 23.94 -14.44 -26.12
CA ASP A 140 25.27 -14.60 -26.73
C ASP A 140 26.04 -15.80 -26.13
N ALA A 141 25.99 -15.95 -24.81
CA ALA A 141 26.64 -17.05 -24.11
C ALA A 141 25.98 -18.41 -24.40
N LEU A 142 24.65 -18.45 -24.53
CA LEU A 142 23.91 -19.66 -24.90
C LEU A 142 24.05 -20.00 -26.39
N GLU A 143 24.16 -19.01 -27.28
CA GLU A 143 24.43 -19.21 -28.70
C GLU A 143 25.73 -19.99 -28.91
N ALA A 144 26.77 -19.67 -28.12
CA ALA A 144 28.03 -20.40 -28.15
C ALA A 144 27.90 -21.87 -27.70
N GLN A 145 26.95 -22.18 -26.81
CA GLN A 145 26.72 -23.53 -26.29
C GLN A 145 25.79 -24.36 -27.18
N MET A 146 24.73 -23.74 -27.71
CA MET A 146 23.65 -24.40 -28.44
C MET A 146 23.82 -24.31 -29.96
N GLY A 147 24.71 -23.45 -30.45
CA GLY A 147 24.92 -23.22 -31.89
C GLY A 147 23.79 -22.45 -32.58
N SER A 148 22.79 -21.99 -31.84
CA SER A 148 21.68 -21.14 -32.29
C SER A 148 21.35 -20.15 -31.17
N ARG A 149 21.03 -18.91 -31.52
CA ARG A 149 20.72 -17.83 -30.57
C ARG A 149 19.29 -17.99 -30.04
N PRO A 150 19.09 -18.24 -28.73
CA PRO A 150 17.75 -18.26 -28.14
C PRO A 150 17.21 -16.85 -27.91
N GLU A 151 15.88 -16.75 -27.74
CA GLU A 151 15.24 -15.55 -27.21
C GLU A 151 15.22 -15.65 -25.68
N ILE A 152 15.81 -14.65 -25.01
CA ILE A 152 15.90 -14.58 -23.56
C ILE A 152 15.08 -13.38 -23.09
N ASP A 153 14.15 -13.62 -22.18
CA ASP A 153 13.37 -12.58 -21.49
C ASP A 153 13.82 -12.54 -20.02
N CYS A 154 14.52 -11.47 -19.64
CA CYS A 154 14.94 -11.21 -18.26
C CYS A 154 14.04 -10.16 -17.58
N GLY A 155 12.81 -9.97 -18.07
CA GLY A 155 11.88 -8.93 -17.65
C GLY A 155 11.84 -7.74 -18.61
N ALA A 156 11.03 -6.73 -18.28
CA ALA A 156 10.80 -5.59 -19.17
C ALA A 156 12.10 -4.87 -19.55
N ALA A 157 12.30 -4.66 -20.86
CA ALA A 157 13.56 -4.20 -21.46
C ALA A 157 14.09 -2.86 -20.94
N ASP A 158 13.21 -2.03 -20.37
CA ASP A 158 13.52 -0.70 -19.81
C ASP A 158 13.81 -0.73 -18.29
N LEU A 159 13.78 -1.91 -17.66
CA LEU A 159 14.07 -2.05 -16.24
C LEU A 159 15.58 -2.14 -16.01
N ASN A 160 16.10 -1.21 -15.21
CA ASN A 160 17.45 -1.30 -14.68
C ASN A 160 17.44 -2.26 -13.48
N ILE A 161 18.09 -3.41 -13.65
CA ILE A 161 18.29 -4.37 -12.58
C ILE A 161 19.66 -4.14 -11.95
N THR A 162 19.73 -4.09 -10.63
CA THR A 162 21.03 -4.13 -9.94
C THR A 162 21.44 -5.58 -9.82
N ILE A 163 22.61 -5.98 -10.28
CA ILE A 163 23.20 -7.31 -10.07
C ILE A 163 24.29 -7.24 -8.99
N TYR A 164 24.43 -8.32 -8.22
CA TYR A 164 25.45 -8.48 -7.18
C TYR A 164 26.11 -9.84 -7.34
N VAL A 165 27.38 -9.96 -6.94
CA VAL A 165 28.07 -11.25 -6.88
C VAL A 165 27.30 -12.21 -5.97
N ASP A 166 27.23 -13.48 -6.35
CA ASP A 166 26.51 -14.58 -5.66
C ASP A 166 24.98 -14.47 -5.66
N ARG A 167 24.39 -13.49 -6.35
CA ARG A 167 22.95 -13.41 -6.54
C ARG A 167 22.52 -14.12 -7.83
N GLN A 168 21.49 -14.94 -7.70
CA GLN A 168 20.79 -15.57 -8.81
C GLN A 168 19.77 -14.61 -9.42
N THR A 169 19.77 -14.49 -10.74
CA THR A 169 18.77 -13.78 -11.54
C THR A 169 18.07 -14.79 -12.43
N TYR A 170 16.74 -14.78 -12.45
CA TYR A 170 15.95 -15.72 -13.25
C TYR A 170 15.48 -15.03 -14.53
N CYS A 171 15.67 -15.68 -15.66
CA CYS A 171 15.17 -15.26 -16.97
C CYS A 171 14.42 -16.43 -17.62
N SER A 172 13.55 -16.15 -18.57
CA SER A 172 12.88 -17.15 -19.38
C SER A 172 13.59 -17.28 -20.74
N LEU A 173 13.87 -18.51 -21.14
CA LEU A 173 14.35 -18.86 -22.47
C LEU A 173 13.20 -19.41 -23.28
N ILE A 174 12.94 -18.83 -24.44
CA ILE A 174 11.89 -19.30 -25.35
C ILE A 174 12.56 -20.02 -26.52
N ASP A 175 12.27 -21.32 -26.68
CA ASP A 175 12.77 -22.09 -27.82
C ASP A 175 11.98 -21.68 -29.09
N PRO A 176 12.61 -21.08 -30.11
CA PRO A 176 11.88 -20.63 -31.30
C PRO A 176 11.40 -21.78 -32.19
N ALA A 177 11.92 -22.99 -32.00
CA ALA A 177 11.54 -24.18 -32.77
C ALA A 177 10.33 -24.89 -32.18
N THR A 178 10.22 -24.95 -30.85
CA THR A 178 9.13 -25.66 -30.16
C THR A 178 8.11 -24.72 -29.51
N GLY A 179 8.51 -23.51 -29.15
CA GLY A 179 7.73 -22.56 -28.36
C GLY A 179 7.74 -22.86 -26.85
N ASP A 180 8.59 -23.79 -26.40
CA ASP A 180 8.70 -24.13 -24.98
C ASP A 180 9.50 -23.07 -24.24
N GLU A 181 9.07 -22.73 -23.03
CA GLU A 181 9.76 -21.79 -22.14
C GLU A 181 10.55 -22.54 -21.07
N TYR A 182 11.82 -22.18 -20.89
CA TYR A 182 12.71 -22.78 -19.89
C TYR A 182 13.19 -21.70 -18.93
N GLU A 183 13.19 -21.98 -17.63
CA GLU A 183 13.80 -21.08 -16.66
C GLU A 183 15.33 -21.13 -16.79
N VAL A 184 15.94 -19.96 -16.82
CA VAL A 184 17.38 -19.76 -16.86
C VAL A 184 17.79 -19.03 -15.60
N THR A 185 18.63 -19.69 -14.80
CA THR A 185 19.24 -19.10 -13.61
C THR A 185 20.62 -18.58 -13.96
N ILE A 186 20.83 -17.29 -13.71
CA ILE A 186 22.08 -16.58 -13.96
C ILE A 186 22.72 -16.24 -12.62
N SER A 187 23.92 -16.75 -12.38
CA SER A 187 24.70 -16.50 -11.18
C SER A 187 25.89 -15.61 -11.48
N VAL A 188 25.91 -14.38 -10.97
CA VAL A 188 27.03 -13.45 -11.19
C VAL A 188 28.21 -13.86 -10.31
N THR A 189 29.33 -14.20 -10.93
CA THR A 189 30.54 -14.67 -10.24
C THR A 189 31.55 -13.56 -10.00
N LYS A 190 31.53 -12.52 -10.84
CA LYS A 190 32.48 -11.42 -10.76
C LYS A 190 31.92 -10.14 -11.39
N ILE A 191 32.27 -8.99 -10.82
CA ILE A 191 31.99 -7.66 -11.37
C ILE A 191 33.28 -6.86 -11.39
N GLU A 192 33.63 -6.28 -12.54
CA GLU A 192 34.79 -5.42 -12.75
C GLU A 192 34.37 -4.16 -13.51
N GLY A 193 34.10 -3.08 -12.78
CA GLY A 193 33.60 -1.84 -13.37
C GLY A 193 32.23 -2.05 -14.01
N ASP A 194 32.13 -1.84 -15.32
CA ASP A 194 30.93 -2.03 -16.14
C ASP A 194 30.83 -3.42 -16.81
N GLN A 195 31.76 -4.32 -16.48
CA GLN A 195 31.82 -5.70 -16.95
C GLN A 195 31.48 -6.67 -15.82
N PHE A 196 30.93 -7.84 -16.18
CA PHE A 196 30.59 -8.89 -15.24
C PHE A 196 30.83 -10.27 -15.87
N GLU A 197 31.17 -11.25 -15.03
CA GLU A 197 31.24 -12.67 -15.36
C GLU A 197 30.08 -13.38 -14.66
N PHE A 198 29.50 -14.38 -15.33
CA PHE A 198 28.35 -15.11 -14.82
C PHE A 198 28.35 -16.56 -15.30
N ASP A 199 27.74 -17.41 -14.50
CA ASP A 199 27.39 -18.78 -14.85
C ASP A 199 25.90 -18.86 -15.21
N ILE A 200 25.55 -19.76 -16.12
CA ILE A 200 24.19 -19.97 -16.61
C ILE A 200 23.78 -21.41 -16.35
N GLU A 201 22.65 -21.59 -15.69
CA GLU A 201 22.01 -22.88 -15.48
C GLU A 201 20.62 -22.85 -16.13
N VAL A 202 20.39 -23.73 -17.11
CA VAL A 202 19.08 -23.86 -17.78
C VAL A 202 18.33 -25.02 -17.15
N ALA A 203 17.06 -24.81 -16.81
CA ALA A 203 16.21 -25.86 -16.26
C ALA A 203 16.06 -27.02 -17.25
N GLU A 204 16.13 -28.26 -16.75
CA GLU A 204 15.96 -29.48 -17.56
C GLU A 204 14.51 -29.69 -18.04
N THR A 205 13.55 -29.00 -17.41
CA THR A 205 12.12 -29.11 -17.68
C THR A 205 11.58 -27.73 -18.03
N PRO A 206 10.78 -27.58 -19.10
CA PRO A 206 10.15 -26.30 -19.39
C PRO A 206 9.19 -25.88 -18.27
N GLY A 207 9.08 -24.58 -18.05
CA GLY A 207 8.12 -23.96 -17.14
C GLY A 207 6.68 -24.21 -17.61
N ALA A 208 5.75 -24.29 -16.66
CA ALA A 208 4.35 -24.63 -16.90
C ALA A 208 3.50 -23.43 -17.28
#